data_AF-A0A3D1N3R6-F1
#
_entry.id   AF-A0A3D1N3R6-F1
#
_cell.length_a   1.000
_cell.length_b   1.000
_cell.length_c   1.000
_cell.angle_alpha   90.00
_cell.angle_beta   90.00
_cell.angle_gamma   90.00
#
_symmetry.space_group_name_H-M   'P 1'
#
loop_
_entity.id
_entity.type
_entity.pdbx_description
1 polymer ?
#
loop_
_entity_poly.entity_id
_entity_poly.type
_entity_poly.pdbx_seq_one_letter_code
_entity_poly.pdbx_strand_id
1 'polypeptide(L)'
;MILFMREIKFFFDRHQCFALKNIKPLAGICGLYFIFLEKTDIQYPFGKSRLIYIGMSEKKTNSIGKRLSDHYDGISGNQGLVNYRSVEQLNFTYLNFAMLKDLWSYSIEDLESYFILDFVEKFGVYPICNNKTGFEVQKRDIDLRLLIDWKYFDKKEISNDRKS
;
A
#
# COMPACT_ATOMS: atom_id res chain seq x y z
N MET A 1 3.77 -3.21 35.98
CA MET A 1 4.64 -2.52 35.01
C MET A 1 3.78 -2.23 33.79
N ILE A 2 3.39 -0.96 33.57
CA ILE A 2 2.58 -0.59 32.41
C ILE A 2 3.54 -0.52 31.23
N LEU A 3 3.44 -1.46 30.28
CA LEU A 3 4.15 -1.36 29.02
C LEU A 3 3.52 -0.19 28.25
N PHE A 4 4.27 0.90 28.06
CA PHE A 4 3.86 1.97 27.16
C PHE A 4 4.06 1.48 25.72
N MET A 5 2.98 1.02 25.08
CA MET A 5 2.98 0.70 23.66
C MET A 5 3.23 1.99 22.88
N ARG A 6 4.28 2.02 22.07
CA ARG A 6 4.59 3.19 21.24
C ARG A 6 3.60 3.26 20.08
N GLU A 7 3.18 4.45 19.69
CA GLU A 7 2.29 4.65 18.54
C GLU A 7 3.01 5.42 17.42
N ILE A 8 2.90 4.93 16.20
CA ILE A 8 3.37 5.63 14.99
C ILE A 8 2.19 5.80 14.05
N LYS A 9 1.99 7.02 13.57
CA LYS A 9 0.92 7.34 12.62
C LYS A 9 1.48 7.45 11.21
N PHE A 10 0.89 6.73 10.27
CA PHE A 10 1.21 6.79 8.85
C PHE A 10 0.16 7.59 8.11
N PHE A 11 0.59 8.72 7.55
CA PHE A 11 -0.21 9.55 6.67
C PHE A 11 0.36 9.46 5.26
N PHE A 12 -0.52 9.35 4.28
CA PHE A 12 -0.17 9.45 2.87
C PHE A 12 -0.54 10.85 2.39
N ASP A 13 0.38 11.54 1.73
CA ASP A 13 0.20 12.93 1.31
C ASP A 13 0.26 13.08 -0.22
N ARG A 14 1.04 12.24 -0.88
CA ARG A 14 1.28 12.29 -2.32
C ARG A 14 1.12 10.93 -2.98
N HIS A 15 0.69 10.98 -4.23
CA HIS A 15 0.70 9.85 -5.14
C HIS A 15 1.31 10.26 -6.47
N GLN A 16 1.64 9.24 -7.26
CA GLN A 16 2.09 9.38 -8.63
C GLN A 16 1.21 8.53 -9.54
N CYS A 17 1.01 9.00 -10.77
CA CYS A 17 0.42 8.19 -11.82
C CYS A 17 1.26 6.93 -12.03
N PHE A 18 0.62 5.77 -12.12
CA PHE A 18 1.24 4.47 -12.36
C PHE A 18 1.71 4.37 -13.82
N ALA A 19 2.85 5.01 -14.08
CA ALA A 19 3.48 5.14 -15.39
C ALA A 19 5.01 5.01 -15.26
N LEU A 20 5.67 4.42 -16.26
CA LEU A 20 7.11 4.15 -16.22
C LEU A 20 7.97 5.38 -15.90
N LYS A 21 7.59 6.57 -16.38
CA LYS A 21 8.29 7.83 -16.10
C LYS A 21 8.34 8.18 -14.61
N ASN A 22 7.32 7.80 -13.86
CA ASN A 22 7.20 8.02 -12.42
C ASN A 22 7.76 6.85 -11.60
N ILE A 23 7.79 5.65 -12.20
CA ILE A 23 8.28 4.43 -11.56
C ILE A 23 9.82 4.37 -11.61
N LYS A 24 10.45 4.68 -12.75
CA LYS A 24 11.90 4.58 -12.96
C LYS A 24 12.75 5.31 -11.90
N PRO A 25 12.39 6.52 -11.43
CA PRO A 25 13.14 7.21 -10.37
C PRO A 25 13.22 6.45 -9.03
N LEU A 26 12.38 5.43 -8.82
CA LEU A 26 12.33 4.65 -7.58
C LEU A 26 13.28 3.44 -7.61
N ALA A 27 14.14 3.34 -8.62
CA ALA A 27 15.19 2.33 -8.69
C ALA A 27 16.09 2.40 -7.45
N GLY A 28 16.31 1.24 -6.81
CA GLY A 28 17.12 1.13 -5.60
C GLY A 28 16.43 1.49 -4.28
N ILE A 29 15.18 1.96 -4.30
CA ILE A 29 14.40 2.23 -3.09
C ILE A 29 13.76 0.94 -2.57
N CYS A 30 13.90 0.66 -1.28
CA CYS A 30 13.25 -0.46 -0.60
C CYS A 30 12.10 0.04 0.30
N GLY A 31 11.07 -0.79 0.49
CA GLY A 31 9.95 -0.53 1.38
C GLY A 31 8.61 -0.97 0.80
N LEU A 32 7.53 -0.31 1.22
CA LEU A 32 6.18 -0.64 0.81
C LEU A 32 5.72 0.24 -0.36
N TYR A 33 4.88 -0.31 -1.22
CA TYR A 33 4.18 0.42 -2.25
C TYR A 33 2.70 0.02 -2.30
N PHE A 34 1.87 0.98 -2.66
CA PHE A 34 0.42 0.89 -2.62
C PHE A 34 -0.10 1.27 -3.99
N ILE A 35 -0.81 0.37 -4.66
CA ILE A 35 -1.43 0.64 -5.97
C ILE A 35 -2.94 0.73 -5.79
N PHE A 36 -3.51 1.79 -6.35
CA PHE A 36 -4.92 2.14 -6.15
C PHE A 36 -5.52 2.77 -7.41
N LEU A 37 -6.85 2.69 -7.52
CA LEU A 37 -7.61 3.26 -8.63
C LEU A 37 -7.65 4.79 -8.53
N GLU A 38 -7.64 5.49 -9.66
CA GLU A 38 -7.71 6.94 -9.65
C GLU A 38 -9.08 7.46 -9.16
N LYS A 39 -10.17 6.83 -9.63
CA LYS A 39 -11.55 7.32 -9.56
C LYS A 39 -12.52 6.29 -8.98
N THR A 40 -12.40 5.02 -9.35
CA THR A 40 -13.38 3.99 -8.98
C THR A 40 -13.14 3.45 -7.58
N ASP A 41 -14.18 3.44 -6.75
CA ASP A 41 -14.16 2.78 -5.44
C ASP A 41 -14.50 1.30 -5.58
N ILE A 42 -13.67 0.43 -4.98
CA ILE A 42 -14.02 -0.99 -4.81
C ILE A 42 -14.87 -1.13 -3.55
N GLN A 43 -15.97 -1.87 -3.67
CA GLN A 43 -16.77 -2.28 -2.52
C GLN A 43 -16.09 -3.46 -1.82
N TYR A 44 -15.59 -3.23 -0.62
CA TYR A 44 -15.17 -4.27 0.33
C TYR A 44 -16.31 -4.52 1.34
N PRO A 45 -16.29 -5.64 2.11
CA PRO A 45 -17.38 -5.96 3.04
C PRO A 45 -17.71 -4.87 4.06
N PHE A 46 -16.70 -4.20 4.63
CA PHE A 46 -16.91 -3.22 5.70
C PHE A 46 -16.75 -1.76 5.26
N GLY A 47 -16.44 -1.52 3.98
CA GLY A 47 -16.24 -0.17 3.47
C GLY A 47 -15.89 -0.12 2.00
N LYS A 48 -15.71 1.09 1.48
CA LYS A 48 -15.22 1.34 0.13
C LYS A 48 -13.78 1.82 0.20
N SER A 49 -12.96 1.43 -0.77
CA SER A 49 -11.60 1.96 -0.92
C SER A 49 -11.16 1.86 -2.37
N ARG A 50 -10.31 2.79 -2.82
CA ARG A 50 -9.63 2.69 -4.11
C ARG A 50 -8.37 1.83 -4.04
N LEU A 51 -7.88 1.49 -2.85
CA LEU A 51 -6.68 0.67 -2.67
C LEU A 51 -6.94 -0.77 -3.10
N ILE A 52 -6.19 -1.24 -4.10
CA ILE A 52 -6.38 -2.58 -4.66
C ILE A 52 -5.19 -3.51 -4.45
N TYR A 53 -4.02 -2.97 -4.10
CA TYR A 53 -2.81 -3.76 -3.86
C TYR A 53 -1.85 -3.09 -2.89
N ILE A 54 -1.32 -3.89 -1.96
CA ILE A 54 -0.18 -3.55 -1.12
C ILE A 54 0.94 -4.52 -1.47
N GLY A 55 2.15 -4.00 -1.71
CA GLY A 55 3.32 -4.82 -2.00
C GLY A 55 4.57 -4.27 -1.33
N MET A 56 5.61 -5.10 -1.27
CA MET A 56 6.89 -4.74 -0.68
C MET A 56 8.11 -4.98 -1.59
N SER A 57 9.24 -4.42 -1.17
CA SER A 57 10.56 -4.64 -1.71
C SER A 57 11.62 -4.56 -0.60
N GLU A 58 12.34 -5.65 -0.31
CA GLU A 58 13.42 -5.60 0.69
C GLU A 58 14.87 -5.52 0.16
N LYS A 59 15.08 -5.61 -1.16
CA LYS A 59 16.43 -5.51 -1.78
C LYS A 59 16.49 -4.43 -2.83
N LYS A 60 17.60 -3.67 -2.89
CA LYS A 60 17.82 -2.61 -3.89
C LYS A 60 17.73 -3.12 -5.33
N THR A 61 18.22 -4.32 -5.60
CA THR A 61 18.15 -4.98 -6.91
C THR A 61 16.74 -5.41 -7.30
N ASN A 62 15.86 -5.62 -6.31
CA ASN A 62 14.44 -5.88 -6.47
C ASN A 62 13.61 -4.75 -5.86
N SER A 63 14.05 -3.50 -6.10
CA SER A 63 13.50 -2.26 -5.54
C SER A 63 12.01 -2.06 -5.83
N ILE A 64 11.40 -1.09 -5.14
CA ILE A 64 10.05 -0.59 -5.46
C ILE A 64 9.95 -0.24 -6.95
N GLY A 65 10.92 0.46 -7.52
CA GLY A 65 10.94 0.79 -8.95
C GLY A 65 10.90 -0.45 -9.85
N LYS A 66 11.69 -1.50 -9.52
CA LYS A 66 11.69 -2.76 -10.27
C LYS A 66 10.36 -3.49 -10.14
N ARG A 67 9.84 -3.65 -8.92
CA ARG A 67 8.55 -4.32 -8.63
C ARG A 67 7.37 -3.63 -9.32
N LEU A 68 7.29 -2.31 -9.22
CA LEU A 68 6.25 -1.53 -9.90
C LEU A 68 6.38 -1.63 -11.42
N SER A 69 7.61 -1.67 -11.96
CA SER A 69 7.82 -1.89 -13.40
C SER A 69 7.35 -3.28 -13.82
N ASP A 70 7.63 -4.31 -13.02
CA ASP A 70 7.18 -5.68 -13.30
C ASP A 70 5.65 -5.79 -13.28
N HIS A 71 4.98 -5.09 -12.36
CA HIS A 71 3.51 -4.98 -12.38
C HIS A 71 3.01 -4.19 -13.58
N TYR A 72 3.72 -3.14 -13.97
CA TYR A 72 3.37 -2.32 -15.14
C TYR A 72 3.51 -3.13 -16.45
N ASP A 73 4.56 -3.92 -16.60
CA ASP A 73 4.80 -4.71 -17.80
C ASP A 73 4.05 -6.06 -17.78
N GLY A 74 3.33 -6.38 -16.69
CA GLY A 74 2.59 -7.64 -16.52
C GLY A 74 3.49 -8.85 -16.18
N ILE A 75 4.79 -8.64 -16.01
CA ILE A 75 5.81 -9.66 -15.71
C ILE A 75 5.58 -10.26 -14.31
N SER A 76 4.99 -9.51 -13.38
CA SER A 76 4.70 -9.99 -12.02
C SER A 76 3.65 -11.10 -11.95
N GLY A 77 2.88 -11.33 -13.02
CA GLY A 77 1.77 -12.28 -13.04
C GLY A 77 0.51 -11.81 -12.32
N ASN A 78 0.46 -10.56 -11.83
CA ASN A 78 -0.74 -10.00 -11.19
C ASN A 78 -1.74 -9.52 -12.26
N GLN A 79 -2.54 -10.46 -12.77
CA GLN A 79 -3.54 -10.17 -13.82
C GLN A 79 -4.58 -9.14 -13.37
N GLY A 80 -4.89 -9.06 -12.07
CA GLY A 80 -5.79 -8.05 -11.52
C GLY A 80 -5.30 -6.64 -11.80
N LEU A 81 -4.03 -6.35 -11.48
CA LEU A 81 -3.43 -5.04 -11.76
C LEU A 81 -3.39 -4.70 -13.25
N VAL A 82 -3.06 -5.68 -14.10
CA VAL A 82 -3.06 -5.50 -15.57
C VAL A 82 -4.46 -5.14 -16.06
N ASN A 83 -5.48 -5.88 -15.60
CA ASN A 83 -6.86 -5.68 -16.02
C ASN A 83 -7.44 -4.36 -15.50
N TYR A 84 -7.19 -3.98 -14.25
CA TYR A 84 -7.65 -2.69 -13.76
C TYR A 84 -7.00 -1.53 -14.50
N ARG A 85 -5.71 -1.62 -14.83
CA ARG A 85 -5.02 -0.59 -15.61
C ARG A 85 -5.56 -0.45 -17.03
N SER A 86 -6.09 -1.52 -17.64
CA SER A 86 -6.67 -1.43 -18.98
C SER A 86 -8.02 -0.73 -19.01
N VAL A 87 -8.70 -0.64 -17.86
CA VAL A 87 -10.02 -0.01 -17.71
C VAL A 87 -9.91 1.41 -17.16
N GLU A 88 -8.96 1.68 -16.27
CA GLU A 88 -8.76 2.99 -15.65
C GLU A 88 -7.29 3.28 -15.33
N GLN A 89 -6.92 4.56 -15.23
CA GLN A 89 -5.64 4.97 -14.68
C GLN A 89 -5.47 4.46 -13.23
N LEU A 90 -4.32 3.86 -12.97
CA LEU A 90 -3.89 3.55 -11.61
C LEU A 90 -2.97 4.63 -11.08
N ASN A 91 -2.96 4.80 -9.76
CA ASN A 91 -2.00 5.59 -9.04
C ASN A 91 -1.23 4.70 -8.07
N PHE A 92 -0.09 5.19 -7.63
CA PHE A 92 0.65 4.55 -6.55
C PHE A 92 1.24 5.57 -5.58
N THR A 93 1.45 5.13 -4.35
CA THR A 93 2.29 5.80 -3.35
C THR A 93 3.22 4.78 -2.70
N TYR A 94 4.20 5.22 -1.95
CA TYR A 94 5.21 4.34 -1.36
C TYR A 94 5.73 4.87 -0.04
N LEU A 95 6.22 3.95 0.80
CA LEU A 95 6.93 4.23 2.04
C LEU A 95 8.35 3.72 1.88
N ASN A 96 9.32 4.63 1.95
CA ASN A 96 10.73 4.25 1.95
C ASN A 96 11.10 3.67 3.31
N PHE A 97 11.46 2.38 3.35
CA PHE A 97 11.79 1.69 4.59
C PHE A 97 12.97 2.32 5.32
N ALA A 98 13.89 2.98 4.61
CA ALA A 98 15.01 3.68 5.23
C ALA A 98 14.56 4.73 6.26
N MET A 99 13.37 5.32 6.09
CA MET A 99 12.80 6.31 7.02
C MET A 99 12.23 5.67 8.29
N LEU A 100 12.03 4.35 8.30
CA LEU A 100 11.40 3.62 9.40
C LEU A 100 12.39 2.80 10.20
N LYS A 101 13.66 2.69 9.78
CA LYS A 101 14.64 1.79 10.40
C LYS A 101 14.89 2.04 11.90
N ASP A 102 14.78 3.29 12.34
CA ASP A 102 14.98 3.66 13.75
C ASP A 102 13.72 3.42 14.60
N LEU A 103 12.58 3.22 13.95
CA LEU A 103 11.27 3.08 14.58
C LEU A 103 10.71 1.65 14.49
N TRP A 104 11.11 0.91 13.47
CA TRP A 104 10.65 -0.44 13.15
C TRP A 104 11.83 -1.40 13.16
N SER A 105 11.89 -2.25 14.18
CA SER A 105 12.97 -3.21 14.40
C SER A 105 12.79 -4.55 13.68
N TYR A 106 11.65 -4.75 13.02
CA TYR A 106 11.32 -6.01 12.34
C TYR A 106 11.58 -5.93 10.83
N SER A 107 11.29 -7.00 10.09
CA SER A 107 11.57 -7.05 8.65
C SER A 107 10.56 -6.21 7.85
N ILE A 108 10.83 -6.01 6.55
CA ILE A 108 9.89 -5.32 5.64
C ILE A 108 8.66 -6.18 5.38
N GLU A 109 8.82 -7.50 5.36
CA GLU A 109 7.77 -8.51 5.23
C GLU A 109 6.83 -8.48 6.44
N ASP A 110 7.37 -8.33 7.66
CA ASP A 110 6.58 -8.13 8.87
C ASP A 110 5.77 -6.82 8.77
N LEU A 111 6.37 -5.76 8.22
CA LEU A 111 5.69 -4.47 8.00
C LEU A 111 4.58 -4.57 6.94
N GLU A 112 4.84 -5.24 5.81
CA GLU A 112 3.83 -5.50 4.78
C GLU A 112 2.65 -6.28 5.36
N SER A 113 2.94 -7.35 6.11
CA SER A 113 1.94 -8.19 6.76
C SER A 113 1.09 -7.37 7.74
N TYR A 114 1.70 -6.48 8.53
CA TYR A 114 0.97 -5.56 9.40
C TYR A 114 -0.01 -4.70 8.59
N PHE A 115 0.45 -4.03 7.53
CA PHE A 115 -0.40 -3.16 6.70
C PHE A 115 -1.53 -3.92 6.02
N ILE A 116 -1.27 -5.15 5.56
CA ILE A 116 -2.30 -6.00 4.96
C ILE A 116 -3.34 -6.44 6.00
N LEU A 117 -2.91 -6.88 7.19
CA LEU A 117 -3.84 -7.31 8.22
C LEU A 117 -4.66 -6.15 8.81
N ASP A 118 -4.06 -4.97 8.98
CA ASP A 118 -4.77 -3.76 9.42
C ASP A 118 -5.82 -3.33 8.37
N PHE A 119 -5.51 -3.49 7.07
CA PHE A 119 -6.50 -3.32 6.00
C PHE A 119 -7.63 -4.35 6.09
N VAL A 120 -7.32 -5.63 6.33
CA VAL A 120 -8.31 -6.70 6.49
C VAL A 120 -9.21 -6.45 7.70
N GLU A 121 -8.65 -6.01 8.83
CA GLU A 121 -9.41 -5.64 10.02
C GLU A 121 -10.40 -4.51 9.70
N LYS A 122 -9.98 -3.52 8.93
CA LYS A 122 -10.81 -2.36 8.58
C LYS A 122 -11.85 -2.63 7.49
N PHE A 123 -11.50 -3.37 6.46
CA PHE A 123 -12.33 -3.53 5.25
C PHE A 123 -12.95 -4.93 5.11
N GLY A 124 -12.51 -5.90 5.91
CA GLY A 124 -13.06 -7.25 6.05
C GLY A 124 -12.40 -8.31 5.16
N VAL A 125 -11.63 -7.91 4.14
CA VAL A 125 -10.88 -8.79 3.25
C VAL A 125 -9.62 -8.11 2.74
N TYR A 126 -8.74 -8.90 2.14
CA TYR A 126 -7.53 -8.42 1.47
C TYR A 126 -7.86 -7.43 0.34
N PRO A 127 -6.95 -6.50 -0.01
CA PRO A 127 -7.08 -5.73 -1.23
C PRO A 127 -7.26 -6.67 -2.42
N ILE A 128 -8.11 -6.27 -3.37
CA ILE A 128 -8.68 -7.20 -4.35
C ILE A 128 -7.64 -7.81 -5.32
N CYS A 129 -6.49 -7.16 -5.50
CA CYS A 129 -5.38 -7.66 -6.30
C CYS A 129 -4.25 -8.28 -5.46
N ASN A 130 -4.37 -8.32 -4.12
CA ASN A 130 -3.50 -9.16 -3.31
C ASN A 130 -3.99 -10.61 -3.45
N ASN A 131 -3.16 -11.47 -4.03
CA ASN A 131 -3.41 -12.91 -3.95
C ASN A 131 -3.44 -13.33 -2.48
N LYS A 132 -4.24 -14.35 -2.12
CA LYS A 132 -4.19 -14.98 -0.79
C LYS A 132 -2.79 -15.56 -0.56
N THR A 133 -1.87 -14.75 -0.11
CA THR A 133 -0.62 -15.17 0.49
C THR A 133 -0.95 -15.48 1.93
N GLY A 134 -0.76 -16.74 2.33
CA GLY A 134 -1.02 -17.26 3.67
C GLY A 134 -0.09 -16.64 4.71
N PHE A 135 -0.21 -15.34 4.92
CA PHE A 135 0.47 -14.63 5.99
C PHE A 135 -0.30 -14.91 7.28
N GLU A 136 0.12 -15.94 7.99
CA GLU A 136 0.06 -15.83 9.44
C GLU A 136 1.09 -14.76 9.80
N VAL A 137 0.64 -13.59 10.26
CA VAL A 137 1.53 -12.77 11.09
C VAL A 137 1.96 -13.72 12.20
N GLN A 138 3.25 -14.07 12.22
CA GLN A 138 3.82 -14.74 13.37
C GLN A 138 3.35 -13.89 14.55
N LYS A 139 2.53 -14.46 15.44
CA LYS A 139 2.02 -13.83 16.65
C LYS A 139 3.21 -13.40 17.49
N ARG A 140 3.84 -12.31 17.10
CA ARG A 140 4.87 -11.62 17.83
C ARG A 140 4.13 -10.50 18.51
N ASP A 141 4.25 -10.42 19.82
CA ASP A 141 3.83 -9.24 20.56
C ASP A 141 4.72 -8.09 20.08
N ILE A 142 4.20 -7.32 19.12
CA ILE A 142 4.84 -6.11 18.61
C ILE A 142 4.52 -5.03 19.64
N ASP A 143 5.52 -4.53 20.37
CA ASP A 143 5.38 -3.44 21.36
C ASP A 143 5.16 -2.05 20.73
N LEU A 144 4.58 -2.03 19.52
CA LEU A 144 4.45 -0.88 18.66
C LEU A 144 3.15 -0.99 17.85
N ARG A 145 2.29 0.02 18.00
CA ARG A 145 1.06 0.14 17.21
C ARG A 145 1.27 1.11 16.06
N LEU A 146 1.09 0.63 14.84
CA LEU A 146 1.03 1.49 13.66
C LEU A 146 -0.42 1.86 13.40
N LEU A 147 -0.70 3.16 13.30
CA LEU A 147 -2.02 3.70 12.97
C LEU A 147 -1.98 4.20 11.52
N ILE A 148 -2.72 3.56 10.63
CA ILE A 148 -2.65 3.82 9.19
C ILE A 148 -3.88 4.64 8.76
N ASP A 149 -3.64 5.79 8.12
CA ASP A 149 -4.72 6.62 7.57
C ASP A 149 -5.24 6.08 6.23
N TRP A 150 -6.04 5.02 6.29
CA TRP A 150 -6.66 4.43 5.10
C TRP A 150 -7.62 5.38 4.38
N LYS A 151 -8.10 6.45 5.03
CA LYS A 151 -9.02 7.42 4.39
C LYS A 151 -8.38 8.13 3.21
N TYR A 152 -7.05 8.13 3.12
CA TYR A 152 -6.34 8.60 1.93
C TYR A 152 -6.79 7.91 0.64
N PHE A 153 -7.13 6.62 0.73
CA PHE A 153 -7.58 5.82 -0.41
C PHE A 153 -9.10 5.88 -0.64
N ASP A 154 -9.84 6.54 0.25
CA ASP A 154 -11.25 6.82 0.01
C ASP A 154 -11.36 7.86 -1.11
N LYS A 155 -12.48 7.86 -1.83
CA LYS A 155 -12.78 8.94 -2.77
C LYS A 155 -12.99 10.23 -1.99
N LYS A 156 -12.19 11.26 -2.30
CA LYS A 156 -12.50 12.61 -1.86
C LYS A 156 -13.74 13.04 -2.64
N GLU A 157 -14.84 13.31 -1.94
CA GLU A 157 -15.92 14.07 -2.55
C GLU A 157 -15.32 15.39 -3.04
N ILE A 158 -15.48 15.67 -4.33
CA ILE A 158 -15.17 17.00 -4.85
C ILE A 158 -16.24 17.89 -4.21
N SER A 159 -15.87 18.66 -3.19
CA SER A 159 -16.70 19.76 -2.74
C SER A 159 -16.88 20.68 -3.93
N ASN A 160 -18.11 20.74 -4.47
CA ASN A 160 -18.51 21.70 -5.48
C ASN A 160 -18.54 23.11 -4.88
N ASP A 161 -17.39 23.63 -4.48
CA ASP A 161 -17.17 25.06 -4.31
C ASP A 161 -16.87 25.67 -5.68
N ARG A 162 -17.88 25.57 -6.54
CA ARG A 162 -18.15 26.57 -7.57
C ARG A 162 -19.58 27.02 -7.35
N LYS A 163 -19.78 27.99 -6.46
CA LYS A 163 -20.95 28.84 -6.50
C LYS A 163 -20.52 30.19 -7.06
N SER A 164 -21.17 30.50 -8.18
CA SER A 164 -21.44 31.79 -8.85
C SER A 164 -20.53 32.97 -8.59
#